data_AF-A0A4R0X5S8-F1
#
_entry.id   AF-A0A4R0X5S8-F1
#
_cell.length_a   1.000
_cell.length_b   1.000
_cell.length_c   1.000
_cell.angle_alpha   90.00
_cell.angle_beta   90.00
_cell.angle_gamma   90.00
#
_symmetry.space_group_name_H-M   'P 1'
#
loop_
_entity.id
_entity.type
_entity.pdbx_description
1 polymer ?
#
loop_
_entity_poly.entity_id
_entity_poly.type
_entity_poly.pdbx_seq_one_letter_code
_entity_poly.pdbx_strand_id
1 'polypeptide(L)'
;MKTQHVTLESTGTGIEVSLCHHTFGPPSGRKALYIQAALHAGEVPGLLVIQHLLAALTRSEEDGRLLHQVTVSSWANPVGMNQHVMGHLSGRFDLDGTGNFDRNFVDLGPTITAAFGGPGQRAPSDSGVKAWLKQATMNLRASANPVEALKLQLLAAGFEHDAVLDLHCDKTAVMHVYSSWEFEERATALARCMGAPALILEDEAGGGTFDQAFRDAWRALKRLSISADSSTGFAAVVELRGQRDVSDELAAADASGLIDFLCSEGIATKAVDATVPTFHHEPKIFALNAVSHVAMPVAGLICWKRECGTSVERGETIAEIVRCDESLPARRASIVAPIAGVLIARAHLHLATPGQRIAMIAGNAVLPERIDGSLLHD
;
A
#
# COMPACT_ATOMS: atom_id res chain seq x y z
N MET A 1 -10.10 -22.54 -6.00
CA MET A 1 -8.84 -21.96 -5.51
C MET A 1 -7.68 -22.69 -6.15
N LYS A 2 -6.79 -21.96 -6.82
CA LYS A 2 -5.51 -22.48 -7.32
C LYS A 2 -4.39 -21.85 -6.50
N THR A 3 -3.52 -22.67 -5.92
CA THR A 3 -2.34 -22.20 -5.18
C THR A 3 -1.09 -22.34 -6.04
N GLN A 4 -0.24 -21.32 -6.05
CA GLN A 4 1.05 -21.31 -6.71
C GLN A 4 2.14 -20.85 -5.75
N HIS A 5 3.23 -21.60 -5.70
CA HIS A 5 4.45 -21.20 -5.01
C HIS A 5 5.46 -20.67 -6.02
N VAL A 6 6.11 -19.56 -5.68
CA VAL A 6 7.22 -18.99 -6.45
C VAL A 6 8.43 -18.94 -5.55
N THR A 7 9.39 -19.85 -5.78
CA THR A 7 10.67 -19.86 -5.08
C THR A 7 11.52 -18.67 -5.53
N LEU A 8 12.08 -17.95 -4.57
CA LEU A 8 12.98 -16.83 -4.83
C LEU A 8 14.43 -17.30 -4.69
N GLU A 9 15.34 -16.58 -5.32
CA GLU A 9 16.77 -16.74 -5.06
C GLU A 9 17.07 -16.37 -3.61
N SER A 10 17.68 -17.30 -2.87
CA SER A 10 18.04 -17.13 -1.47
C SER A 10 19.53 -16.91 -1.32
N THR A 11 19.93 -15.98 -0.45
CA THR A 11 21.35 -15.75 -0.09
C THR A 11 21.86 -16.75 0.95
N GLY A 12 20.98 -17.45 1.65
CA GLY A 12 21.34 -18.41 2.70
C GLY A 12 21.57 -19.81 2.14
N THR A 13 22.75 -20.40 2.40
CA THR A 13 23.04 -21.80 2.05
C THR A 13 22.02 -22.74 2.70
N GLY A 14 21.26 -23.46 1.87
CA GLY A 14 20.26 -24.43 2.33
C GLY A 14 18.95 -23.83 2.82
N ILE A 15 18.74 -22.51 2.64
CA ILE A 15 17.49 -21.83 2.97
C ILE A 15 16.74 -21.55 1.68
N GLU A 16 15.47 -21.93 1.61
CA GLU A 16 14.55 -21.54 0.54
C GLU A 16 13.51 -20.56 1.08
N VAL A 17 13.28 -19.46 0.36
CA VAL A 17 12.17 -18.54 0.63
C VAL A 17 11.27 -18.49 -0.60
N SER A 18 9.96 -18.40 -0.38
CA SER A 18 8.98 -18.43 -1.46
C SER A 18 7.81 -17.48 -1.22
N LEU A 19 7.23 -17.02 -2.32
CA LEU A 19 5.91 -16.39 -2.35
C LEU A 19 4.84 -17.48 -2.51
N CYS A 20 3.65 -17.21 -1.97
CA CYS A 20 2.49 -18.07 -2.11
C CYS A 20 1.31 -17.23 -2.60
N HIS A 21 0.78 -17.57 -3.78
CA HIS A 21 -0.35 -16.89 -4.39
C HIS A 21 -1.56 -17.83 -4.49
N HIS A 22 -2.73 -17.33 -4.10
CA HIS A 22 -4.01 -18.02 -4.21
C HIS A 22 -4.90 -17.30 -5.21
N THR A 23 -5.21 -17.94 -6.33
CA THR A 23 -6.13 -17.41 -7.35
C THR A 23 -7.50 -18.05 -7.22
N PHE A 24 -8.53 -17.21 -7.23
CA PHE A 24 -9.95 -17.56 -7.15
C PHE A 24 -10.71 -17.08 -8.38
N GLY A 25 -11.88 -17.68 -8.61
CA GLY A 25 -12.79 -17.29 -9.68
C GLY A 25 -12.50 -17.97 -11.03
N PRO A 26 -13.40 -17.83 -12.01
CA PRO A 26 -13.32 -18.56 -13.26
C PRO A 26 -12.16 -18.07 -14.14
N PRO A 27 -11.40 -18.96 -14.80
CA PRO A 27 -10.36 -18.58 -15.76
C PRO A 27 -10.87 -17.79 -16.97
N SER A 28 -12.18 -17.86 -17.25
CA SER A 28 -12.86 -17.07 -18.28
C SER A 28 -13.23 -15.65 -17.84
N GLY A 29 -12.94 -15.29 -16.58
CA GLY A 29 -13.15 -13.95 -16.04
C GLY A 29 -12.41 -12.90 -16.86
N ARG A 30 -13.07 -11.77 -17.14
CA ARG A 30 -12.49 -10.68 -17.95
C ARG A 30 -11.74 -9.64 -17.13
N LYS A 31 -12.05 -9.53 -15.84
CA LYS A 31 -11.33 -8.70 -14.89
C LYS A 31 -10.46 -9.57 -13.98
N ALA A 32 -9.38 -8.99 -13.48
CA ALA A 32 -8.46 -9.61 -12.55
C ALA A 32 -7.95 -8.55 -11.55
N LEU A 33 -8.00 -8.85 -10.26
CA LEU A 33 -7.47 -7.98 -9.21
C LEU A 33 -6.45 -8.74 -8.35
N TYR A 34 -5.31 -8.11 -8.07
CA TYR A 34 -4.26 -8.65 -7.21
C TYR A 34 -4.25 -7.95 -5.85
N ILE A 35 -4.16 -8.72 -4.78
CA ILE A 35 -4.07 -8.20 -3.41
C ILE A 35 -2.82 -8.80 -2.76
N GLN A 36 -2.00 -7.96 -2.15
CA GLN A 36 -0.88 -8.41 -1.34
C GLN A 36 -0.85 -7.70 0.02
N ALA A 37 -0.10 -8.26 0.96
CA ALA A 37 0.10 -7.67 2.27
C ALA A 37 1.54 -7.90 2.76
N ALA A 38 1.97 -7.04 3.67
CA ALA A 38 3.28 -7.15 4.35
C ALA A 38 4.47 -7.09 3.40
N LEU A 39 4.45 -6.16 2.43
CA LEU A 39 5.65 -5.80 1.67
C LEU A 39 6.72 -5.20 2.60
N HIS A 40 6.32 -4.34 3.53
CA HIS A 40 7.07 -4.19 4.77
C HIS A 40 6.69 -5.34 5.71
N ALA A 41 7.60 -6.28 5.94
CA ALA A 41 7.30 -7.52 6.65
C ALA A 41 6.78 -7.32 8.09
N GLY A 42 7.07 -6.17 8.72
CA GLY A 42 6.61 -5.81 10.06
C GLY A 42 5.18 -5.23 10.12
N GLU A 43 4.48 -5.11 9.00
CA GLU A 43 3.12 -4.57 8.92
C GLU A 43 2.10 -5.70 9.02
N VAL A 44 2.06 -6.28 10.23
CA VAL A 44 1.33 -7.51 10.57
C VAL A 44 -0.21 -7.47 10.47
N PRO A 45 -0.94 -6.33 10.60
CA PRO A 45 -2.40 -6.35 10.43
C PRO A 45 -2.84 -6.94 9.08
N GLY A 46 -2.11 -6.61 8.01
CA GLY A 46 -2.39 -7.13 6.67
C GLY A 46 -2.34 -8.67 6.59
N LEU A 47 -1.43 -9.31 7.33
CA LEU A 47 -1.32 -10.78 7.34
C LEU A 47 -2.57 -11.46 7.88
N LEU A 48 -3.15 -10.92 8.95
CA LEU A 48 -4.39 -11.46 9.52
C LEU A 48 -5.60 -11.17 8.62
N VAL A 49 -5.66 -9.96 8.02
CA VAL A 49 -6.68 -9.63 7.02
C VAL A 49 -6.66 -10.62 5.86
N ILE A 50 -5.47 -11.00 5.36
CA ILE A 50 -5.35 -12.01 4.30
C ILE A 50 -5.95 -13.36 4.72
N GLN A 51 -5.77 -13.82 5.96
CA GLN A 51 -6.36 -15.10 6.41
C GLN A 51 -7.88 -15.08 6.36
N HIS A 52 -8.50 -13.99 6.86
CA HIS A 52 -9.95 -13.80 6.81
C HIS A 52 -10.46 -13.64 5.37
N LEU A 53 -9.71 -12.93 4.53
CA LEU A 53 -10.03 -12.73 3.12
C LEU A 53 -9.98 -14.05 2.34
N LEU A 54 -8.96 -14.89 2.54
CA LEU A 54 -8.87 -16.21 1.91
C LEU A 54 -10.09 -17.07 2.25
N ALA A 55 -10.51 -17.09 3.53
CA ALA A 55 -11.71 -17.81 3.95
C ALA A 55 -12.99 -17.24 3.29
N ALA A 56 -13.10 -15.92 3.16
CA ALA A 56 -14.24 -15.26 2.52
C ALA A 56 -14.30 -15.49 1.00
N LEU A 57 -13.15 -15.51 0.32
CA LEU A 57 -13.03 -15.80 -1.10
C LEU A 57 -13.33 -17.27 -1.40
N THR A 58 -12.87 -18.21 -0.56
CA THR A 58 -13.21 -19.64 -0.69
C THR A 58 -14.74 -19.82 -0.65
N ARG A 59 -15.41 -19.24 0.35
CA ARG A 59 -16.88 -19.29 0.43
C ARG A 59 -17.55 -18.66 -0.80
N SER A 60 -17.03 -17.52 -1.25
CA SER A 60 -17.58 -16.83 -2.44
C SER A 60 -17.40 -17.63 -3.73
N GLU A 61 -16.32 -18.40 -3.84
CA GLU A 61 -16.09 -19.30 -4.97
C GLU A 61 -17.01 -20.53 -4.92
N GLU A 62 -17.16 -21.16 -3.74
CA GLU A 62 -18.06 -22.30 -3.50
C GLU A 62 -19.52 -21.93 -3.79
N ASP A 63 -19.93 -20.72 -3.44
CA ASP A 63 -21.26 -20.17 -3.72
C ASP A 63 -21.46 -19.75 -5.20
N GLY A 64 -20.41 -19.83 -6.04
CA GLY A 64 -20.47 -19.36 -7.43
C GLY A 64 -20.61 -17.83 -7.56
N ARG A 65 -20.22 -17.07 -6.54
CA ARG A 65 -20.38 -15.60 -6.48
C ARG A 65 -19.24 -14.84 -7.13
N LEU A 66 -18.10 -15.47 -7.43
CA LEU A 66 -16.97 -14.85 -8.13
C LEU A 66 -17.19 -14.89 -9.65
N LEU A 67 -17.33 -13.72 -10.26
CA LEU A 67 -17.53 -13.57 -11.71
C LEU A 67 -16.20 -13.45 -12.47
N HIS A 68 -15.17 -13.00 -11.76
CA HIS A 68 -13.87 -12.62 -12.29
C HIS A 68 -12.74 -13.11 -11.37
N GLN A 69 -11.49 -12.90 -11.77
CA GLN A 69 -10.35 -13.42 -11.04
C GLN A 69 -9.92 -12.50 -9.90
N VAL A 70 -9.55 -13.11 -8.77
CA VAL A 70 -8.86 -12.43 -7.66
C VAL A 70 -7.66 -13.28 -7.29
N THR A 71 -6.48 -12.68 -7.25
CA THR A 71 -5.28 -13.34 -6.74
C THR A 71 -4.83 -12.66 -5.47
N VAL A 72 -4.58 -13.46 -4.43
CA VAL A 72 -4.12 -12.98 -3.13
C VAL A 72 -2.76 -13.57 -2.83
N SER A 73 -1.77 -12.72 -2.52
CA SER A 73 -0.50 -13.16 -1.96
C SER A 73 -0.62 -13.34 -0.44
N SER A 74 -0.24 -14.51 0.07
CA SER A 74 -0.27 -14.79 1.52
C SER A 74 0.65 -13.88 2.31
N TRP A 75 1.77 -13.50 1.70
CA TRP A 75 2.72 -12.50 2.15
C TRP A 75 3.51 -11.97 0.95
N ALA A 76 3.85 -10.69 0.96
CA ALA A 76 4.60 -10.07 -0.13
C ALA A 76 6.12 -10.09 0.11
N ASN A 77 6.61 -10.27 1.34
CA ASN A 77 8.04 -10.13 1.62
C ASN A 77 8.62 -11.21 2.55
N PRO A 78 8.83 -12.44 2.05
CA PRO A 78 9.44 -13.50 2.84
C PRO A 78 10.93 -13.23 3.17
N VAL A 79 11.62 -12.37 2.40
CA VAL A 79 12.99 -11.94 2.68
C VAL A 79 13.03 -11.11 3.97
N GLY A 80 12.19 -10.07 4.04
CA GLY A 80 12.01 -9.23 5.22
C GLY A 80 11.50 -9.97 6.44
N MET A 81 10.62 -10.98 6.25
CA MET A 81 10.12 -11.82 7.33
C MET A 81 11.21 -12.66 8.00
N ASN A 82 12.32 -12.92 7.31
CA ASN A 82 13.45 -13.66 7.87
C ASN A 82 14.42 -12.77 8.66
N GLN A 83 14.19 -11.44 8.72
CA GLN A 83 15.10 -10.49 9.36
C GLN A 83 14.74 -10.24 10.82
N HIS A 84 15.37 -10.97 11.74
CA HIS A 84 15.22 -10.78 13.18
C HIS A 84 16.48 -10.21 13.83
N VAL A 85 16.34 -9.08 14.52
CA VAL A 85 17.40 -8.47 15.34
C VAL A 85 16.98 -8.58 16.79
N MET A 86 17.71 -9.39 17.56
CA MET A 86 17.44 -9.59 19.00
C MET A 86 15.96 -9.95 19.29
N GLY A 87 15.39 -10.85 18.49
CA GLY A 87 13.99 -11.29 18.63
C GLY A 87 12.94 -10.34 18.02
N HIS A 88 13.34 -9.18 17.50
CA HIS A 88 12.42 -8.23 16.88
C HIS A 88 12.52 -8.30 15.36
N LEU A 89 11.38 -8.36 14.67
CA LEU A 89 11.31 -8.33 13.21
C LEU A 89 11.68 -6.94 12.67
N SER A 90 12.71 -6.88 11.84
CA SER A 90 13.15 -5.67 11.13
C SER A 90 12.74 -5.75 9.67
N GLY A 91 11.48 -5.45 9.38
CA GLY A 91 10.86 -5.73 8.09
C GLY A 91 10.68 -4.56 7.12
N ARG A 92 11.08 -3.33 7.48
CA ARG A 92 10.90 -2.15 6.59
C ARG A 92 12.06 -1.96 5.61
N PHE A 93 13.27 -2.23 6.07
CA PHE A 93 14.49 -2.11 5.27
C PHE A 93 15.22 -3.45 5.27
N ASP A 94 15.87 -3.74 4.16
CA ASP A 94 16.78 -4.85 4.05
C ASP A 94 18.04 -4.61 4.92
N LEU A 95 18.42 -5.62 5.70
CA LEU A 95 19.58 -5.56 6.59
C LEU A 95 20.89 -5.72 5.82
N ASP A 96 20.86 -6.25 4.60
CA ASP A 96 22.02 -6.32 3.70
C ASP A 96 22.26 -4.98 2.96
N GLY A 97 21.47 -3.95 3.27
CA GLY A 97 21.71 -2.57 2.84
C GLY A 97 21.16 -2.22 1.45
N THR A 98 20.27 -3.05 0.88
CA THR A 98 19.67 -2.78 -0.44
C THR A 98 18.53 -1.75 -0.39
N GLY A 99 18.15 -1.30 0.81
CA GLY A 99 17.25 -0.18 1.05
C GLY A 99 15.85 -0.60 1.50
N ASN A 100 14.87 0.27 1.28
CA ASN A 100 13.47 0.00 1.61
C ASN A 100 12.88 -1.04 0.62
N PHE A 101 12.14 -2.01 1.14
CA PHE A 101 11.40 -3.01 0.37
C PHE A 101 10.33 -2.41 -0.54
N ASP A 102 9.74 -1.27 -0.18
CA ASP A 102 8.74 -0.56 -0.98
C ASP A 102 9.31 0.70 -1.68
N ARG A 103 10.57 0.66 -2.11
CA ARG A 103 11.17 1.74 -2.90
C ARG A 103 11.97 1.18 -4.06
N ASN A 104 12.23 2.00 -5.07
CA ASN A 104 13.06 1.64 -6.23
C ASN A 104 12.57 0.36 -6.95
N PHE A 105 11.26 0.17 -7.08
CA PHE A 105 10.72 -0.74 -8.09
C PHE A 105 11.10 -0.25 -9.48
N VAL A 106 11.26 -1.19 -10.42
CA VAL A 106 11.71 -0.85 -11.77
C VAL A 106 10.66 -0.03 -12.53
N ASP A 107 11.10 1.07 -13.15
CA ASP A 107 10.30 1.81 -14.11
C ASP A 107 10.41 1.17 -15.50
N LEU A 108 9.30 0.59 -15.98
CA LEU A 108 9.22 0.01 -17.32
C LEU A 108 8.88 1.03 -18.42
N GLY A 109 8.58 2.28 -18.09
CA GLY A 109 8.21 3.33 -19.05
C GLY A 109 9.17 3.45 -20.24
N PRO A 110 10.51 3.48 -20.03
CA PRO A 110 11.49 3.48 -21.12
C PRO A 110 11.42 2.22 -21.99
N THR A 111 11.29 1.04 -21.37
CA THR A 111 11.18 -0.26 -22.07
C THR A 111 9.91 -0.35 -22.91
N ILE A 112 8.78 0.13 -22.37
CA ILE A 112 7.49 0.22 -23.05
C ILE A 112 7.59 1.16 -24.25
N THR A 113 8.19 2.34 -24.06
CA THR A 113 8.36 3.34 -25.13
C THR A 113 9.23 2.80 -26.26
N ALA A 114 10.32 2.10 -25.95
CA ALA A 114 11.16 1.45 -26.94
C ALA A 114 10.42 0.35 -27.72
N ALA A 115 9.57 -0.43 -27.05
CA ALA A 115 8.84 -1.54 -27.67
C ALA A 115 7.66 -1.09 -28.52
N PHE A 116 6.92 -0.07 -28.09
CA PHE A 116 5.62 0.31 -28.68
C PHE A 116 5.57 1.73 -29.26
N GLY A 117 6.60 2.56 -29.09
CA GLY A 117 6.61 3.96 -29.56
C GLY A 117 6.81 4.14 -31.08
N GLY A 118 7.05 3.07 -31.83
CA GLY A 118 7.26 3.12 -33.28
C GLY A 118 5.96 3.32 -34.08
N PRO A 119 6.02 3.98 -35.26
CA PRO A 119 4.84 4.20 -36.09
C PRO A 119 4.24 2.88 -36.60
N GLY A 120 2.91 2.76 -36.55
CA GLY A 120 2.18 1.59 -37.03
C GLY A 120 2.08 0.41 -36.06
N GLN A 121 2.56 0.57 -34.83
CA GLN A 121 2.31 -0.39 -33.74
C GLN A 121 0.81 -0.46 -33.44
N ARG A 122 0.27 -1.68 -33.43
CA ARG A 122 -1.13 -1.93 -33.08
C ARG A 122 -1.20 -2.31 -31.60
N ALA A 123 -2.15 -1.72 -30.87
CA ALA A 123 -2.50 -2.16 -29.52
C ALA A 123 -2.71 -3.69 -29.51
N PRO A 124 -1.91 -4.46 -28.74
CA PRO A 124 -2.23 -5.84 -28.44
C PRO A 124 -3.60 -5.90 -27.73
N SER A 125 -4.19 -7.09 -27.61
CA SER A 125 -5.29 -7.24 -26.65
C SER A 125 -4.80 -6.94 -25.23
N ASP A 126 -5.69 -6.56 -24.32
CA ASP A 126 -5.31 -6.28 -22.93
C ASP A 126 -4.58 -7.48 -22.29
N SER A 127 -5.00 -8.71 -22.61
CA SER A 127 -4.30 -9.94 -22.21
C SER A 127 -2.88 -10.04 -22.79
N GLY A 128 -2.66 -9.58 -24.02
CA GLY A 128 -1.35 -9.55 -24.68
C GLY A 128 -0.43 -8.51 -24.06
N VAL A 129 -0.98 -7.34 -23.67
CA VAL A 129 -0.24 -6.30 -22.95
C VAL A 129 0.21 -6.79 -21.58
N LYS A 130 -0.69 -7.40 -20.79
CA LYS A 130 -0.36 -8.01 -19.49
C LYS A 130 0.73 -9.06 -19.59
N ALA A 131 0.60 -9.99 -20.55
CA ALA A 131 1.61 -11.02 -20.80
C ALA A 131 2.97 -10.42 -21.20
N TRP A 132 2.97 -9.36 -22.02
CA TRP A 132 4.18 -8.65 -22.38
C TRP A 132 4.82 -7.94 -21.18
N LEU A 133 4.05 -7.24 -20.34
CA LEU A 133 4.56 -6.56 -19.14
C LEU A 133 5.19 -7.56 -18.17
N LYS A 134 4.51 -8.69 -17.91
CA LYS A 134 5.05 -9.80 -17.11
C LYS A 134 6.38 -10.29 -17.68
N GLN A 135 6.42 -10.60 -18.97
CA GLN A 135 7.63 -11.14 -19.61
C GLN A 135 8.76 -10.11 -19.66
N ALA A 136 8.46 -8.85 -19.93
CA ALA A 136 9.42 -7.75 -19.92
C ALA A 136 10.05 -7.58 -18.54
N THR A 137 9.23 -7.64 -17.47
CA THR A 137 9.69 -7.62 -16.07
C THR A 137 10.58 -8.81 -15.79
N MET A 138 10.16 -10.03 -16.17
CA MET A 138 10.92 -11.25 -15.89
C MET A 138 12.19 -11.41 -16.73
N ASN A 139 12.32 -10.68 -17.85
CA ASN A 139 13.54 -10.64 -18.64
C ASN A 139 14.61 -9.72 -18.04
N LEU A 140 14.23 -8.85 -17.09
CA LEU A 140 15.20 -8.07 -16.34
C LEU A 140 16.02 -9.04 -15.49
N ARG A 141 17.33 -8.99 -15.65
CA ARG A 141 18.23 -9.75 -14.79
C ARG A 141 18.21 -9.09 -13.42
N ALA A 142 17.62 -9.76 -12.43
CA ALA A 142 17.94 -9.45 -11.06
C ALA A 142 19.48 -9.49 -10.93
N SER A 143 20.07 -8.49 -10.28
CA SER A 143 21.38 -8.72 -9.67
C SER A 143 21.26 -9.91 -8.70
N ALA A 144 22.37 -10.49 -8.22
CA ALA A 144 22.35 -11.59 -7.25
C ALA A 144 21.86 -11.12 -5.85
N ASN A 145 20.74 -10.39 -5.82
CA ASN A 145 20.12 -9.68 -4.73
C ASN A 145 18.67 -10.19 -4.59
N PRO A 146 18.34 -10.91 -3.52
CA PRO A 146 16.99 -11.42 -3.26
C PRO A 146 15.92 -10.34 -3.23
N VAL A 147 16.24 -9.10 -2.82
CA VAL A 147 15.28 -8.00 -2.74
C VAL A 147 14.88 -7.52 -4.14
N GLU A 148 15.83 -7.43 -5.06
CA GLU A 148 15.53 -7.09 -6.44
C GLU A 148 14.72 -8.20 -7.12
N ALA A 149 15.14 -9.46 -6.94
CA ALA A 149 14.39 -10.61 -7.43
C ALA A 149 12.95 -10.62 -6.88
N LEU A 150 12.77 -10.34 -5.58
CA LEU A 150 11.46 -10.21 -4.96
C LEU A 150 10.61 -9.13 -5.64
N LYS A 151 11.15 -7.92 -5.78
CA LYS A 151 10.43 -6.79 -6.40
C LYS A 151 9.99 -7.09 -7.83
N LEU A 152 10.86 -7.73 -8.62
CA LEU A 152 10.53 -8.16 -9.98
C LEU A 152 9.41 -9.21 -10.00
N GLN A 153 9.42 -10.17 -9.06
CA GLN A 153 8.37 -11.19 -8.96
C GLN A 153 7.02 -10.58 -8.57
N LEU A 154 6.99 -9.68 -7.58
CA LEU A 154 5.76 -8.99 -7.17
C LEU A 154 5.20 -8.14 -8.31
N LEU A 155 6.04 -7.38 -9.00
CA LEU A 155 5.62 -6.53 -10.11
C LEU A 155 5.12 -7.36 -11.30
N ALA A 156 5.81 -8.46 -11.62
CA ALA A 156 5.38 -9.40 -12.65
C ALA A 156 4.02 -10.04 -12.32
N ALA A 157 3.79 -10.41 -11.06
CA ALA A 157 2.49 -10.90 -10.59
C ALA A 157 1.41 -9.82 -10.69
N GLY A 158 1.72 -8.58 -10.29
CA GLY A 158 0.83 -7.42 -10.44
C GLY A 158 0.37 -7.23 -11.89
N PHE A 159 1.29 -7.28 -12.86
CA PHE A 159 0.98 -7.10 -14.28
C PHE A 159 0.10 -8.17 -14.92
N GLU A 160 -0.17 -9.29 -14.25
CA GLU A 160 -1.19 -10.24 -14.69
C GLU A 160 -2.63 -9.73 -14.44
N HIS A 161 -2.78 -8.62 -13.74
CA HIS A 161 -4.05 -8.12 -13.24
C HIS A 161 -4.37 -6.71 -13.77
N ASP A 162 -5.65 -6.33 -13.72
CA ASP A 162 -6.13 -4.99 -14.11
C ASP A 162 -5.90 -3.96 -13.00
N ALA A 163 -5.91 -4.43 -11.76
CA ALA A 163 -5.79 -3.61 -10.56
C ALA A 163 -4.97 -4.32 -9.48
N VAL A 164 -4.30 -3.51 -8.65
CA VAL A 164 -3.53 -3.98 -7.49
C VAL A 164 -3.97 -3.25 -6.21
N LEU A 165 -4.09 -3.99 -5.12
CA LEU A 165 -4.25 -3.45 -3.77
C LEU A 165 -3.07 -3.91 -2.91
N ASP A 166 -2.35 -2.98 -2.31
CA ASP A 166 -1.27 -3.28 -1.36
C ASP A 166 -1.72 -2.94 0.07
N LEU A 167 -1.72 -3.94 0.95
CA LEU A 167 -2.17 -3.80 2.33
C LEU A 167 -0.98 -3.53 3.25
N HIS A 168 -0.98 -2.34 3.82
CA HIS A 168 0.04 -1.79 4.70
C HIS A 168 -0.55 -1.47 6.08
N CYS A 169 0.29 -0.98 6.99
CA CYS A 169 -0.18 -0.22 8.15
C CYS A 169 0.88 0.80 8.60
N ASP A 170 0.43 1.90 9.21
CA ASP A 170 1.32 2.88 9.82
C ASP A 170 1.66 2.47 11.28
N LYS A 171 2.39 3.31 12.01
CA LYS A 171 2.76 3.05 13.41
C LYS A 171 1.57 3.14 14.35
N THR A 172 0.83 4.23 14.28
CA THR A 172 -0.43 4.46 14.97
C THR A 172 -1.20 5.45 14.12
N ALA A 173 -2.33 5.04 13.55
CA ALA A 173 -3.05 5.86 12.59
C ALA A 173 -4.53 5.49 12.56
N VAL A 174 -5.34 6.36 11.96
CA VAL A 174 -6.65 5.95 11.43
C VAL A 174 -6.45 5.16 10.15
N MET A 175 -7.47 4.39 9.76
CA MET A 175 -7.46 3.80 8.43
C MET A 175 -7.41 4.90 7.36
N HIS A 176 -6.56 4.72 6.35
CA HIS A 176 -6.50 5.63 5.23
C HIS A 176 -6.08 4.89 3.96
N VAL A 177 -6.38 5.48 2.81
CA VAL A 177 -6.08 4.91 1.49
C VAL A 177 -5.23 5.90 0.71
N TYR A 178 -4.20 5.42 0.03
CA TYR A 178 -3.49 6.17 -1.02
C TYR A 178 -3.91 5.66 -2.40
N SER A 179 -4.08 6.58 -3.36
CA SER A 179 -4.24 6.26 -4.78
C SER A 179 -3.89 7.48 -5.63
N SER A 180 -4.25 7.48 -6.91
CA SER A 180 -4.02 8.60 -7.84
C SER A 180 -5.30 9.33 -8.22
N TRP A 181 -5.17 10.61 -8.58
CA TRP A 181 -6.28 11.44 -9.06
C TRP A 181 -6.99 10.82 -10.27
N GLU A 182 -6.26 10.13 -11.14
CA GLU A 182 -6.81 9.36 -12.27
C GLU A 182 -7.93 8.38 -11.86
N PHE A 183 -7.92 7.89 -10.62
CA PHE A 183 -8.86 6.88 -10.13
C PHE A 183 -9.64 7.33 -8.88
N GLU A 184 -9.84 8.64 -8.69
CA GLU A 184 -10.52 9.20 -7.52
C GLU A 184 -11.85 8.50 -7.19
N GLU A 185 -12.72 8.25 -8.17
CA GLU A 185 -14.03 7.62 -7.96
C GLU A 185 -13.88 6.19 -7.41
N ARG A 186 -13.01 5.38 -8.02
CA ARG A 186 -12.74 3.99 -7.59
C ARG A 186 -12.03 3.96 -6.23
N ALA A 187 -11.09 4.86 -6.00
CA ALA A 187 -10.39 4.99 -4.72
C ALA A 187 -11.35 5.44 -3.60
N THR A 188 -12.33 6.30 -3.91
CA THR A 188 -13.40 6.69 -2.99
C THR A 188 -14.30 5.51 -2.65
N ALA A 189 -14.66 4.69 -3.65
CA ALA A 189 -15.43 3.46 -3.42
C ALA A 189 -14.67 2.48 -2.50
N LEU A 190 -13.37 2.27 -2.74
CA LEU A 190 -12.51 1.46 -1.87
C LEU A 190 -12.48 2.03 -0.45
N ALA A 191 -12.20 3.33 -0.28
CA ALA A 191 -12.15 3.99 1.01
C ALA A 191 -13.47 3.85 1.79
N ARG A 192 -14.62 3.98 1.12
CA ARG A 192 -15.95 3.75 1.73
C ARG A 192 -16.13 2.30 2.20
N CYS A 193 -15.75 1.33 1.38
CA CYS A 193 -15.87 -0.09 1.72
C CYS A 193 -14.96 -0.48 2.89
N MET A 194 -13.76 0.09 2.94
CA MET A 194 -12.81 -0.15 4.03
C MET A 194 -13.17 0.63 5.31
N GLY A 195 -14.03 1.65 5.23
CA GLY A 195 -14.31 2.54 6.37
C GLY A 195 -13.18 3.51 6.67
N ALA A 196 -12.41 3.88 5.65
CA ALA A 196 -11.30 4.81 5.75
C ALA A 196 -11.82 6.26 5.86
N PRO A 197 -11.60 6.99 6.97
CA PRO A 197 -11.99 8.40 7.07
C PRO A 197 -11.16 9.34 6.18
N ALA A 198 -10.03 8.88 5.64
CA ALA A 198 -9.14 9.69 4.80
C ALA A 198 -8.71 8.94 3.53
N LEU A 199 -8.83 9.63 2.41
CA LEU A 199 -8.30 9.23 1.11
C LEU A 199 -7.26 10.28 0.70
N ILE A 200 -6.05 9.84 0.39
CA ILE A 200 -4.93 10.71 0.01
C ILE A 200 -4.55 10.41 -1.44
N LEU A 201 -4.63 11.42 -2.30
CA LEU A 201 -4.46 11.27 -3.75
C LEU A 201 -3.22 11.99 -4.26
N GLU A 202 -2.51 11.32 -5.17
CA GLU A 202 -1.30 11.86 -5.82
C GLU A 202 -1.01 11.15 -7.15
N ASP A 203 -0.58 11.90 -8.17
CA ASP A 203 -0.19 11.30 -9.45
C ASP A 203 1.30 10.98 -9.53
N GLU A 204 2.15 11.72 -8.80
CA GLU A 204 3.61 11.57 -8.81
C GLU A 204 4.16 11.68 -7.38
N ALA A 205 3.93 10.66 -6.55
CA ALA A 205 4.39 10.67 -5.16
C ALA A 205 5.93 10.56 -5.04
N GLY A 206 6.58 9.90 -5.99
CA GLY A 206 8.01 9.62 -5.95
C GLY A 206 8.37 8.43 -5.06
N GLY A 207 9.65 8.02 -5.12
CA GLY A 207 10.18 6.90 -4.34
C GLY A 207 10.11 5.53 -5.03
N GLY A 208 9.33 5.38 -6.11
CA GLY A 208 9.27 4.14 -6.89
C GLY A 208 8.70 2.99 -6.07
N THR A 209 7.55 3.20 -5.45
CA THR A 209 6.79 2.18 -4.71
C THR A 209 6.21 1.12 -5.67
N PHE A 210 5.74 0.00 -5.12
CA PHE A 210 5.12 -1.07 -5.90
C PHE A 210 3.91 -0.57 -6.73
N ASP A 211 2.99 0.15 -6.07
CA ASP A 211 1.77 0.68 -6.68
C ASP A 211 2.09 1.74 -7.76
N GLN A 212 3.09 2.59 -7.51
CA GLN A 212 3.57 3.57 -8.47
C GLN A 212 4.12 2.87 -9.72
N ALA A 213 5.03 1.91 -9.57
CA ALA A 213 5.66 1.22 -10.70
C ALA A 213 4.62 0.48 -11.57
N PHE A 214 3.63 -0.15 -10.93
CA PHE A 214 2.52 -0.79 -11.63
C PHE A 214 1.71 0.24 -12.44
N ARG A 215 1.23 1.32 -11.79
CA ARG A 215 0.41 2.36 -12.42
C ARG A 215 1.16 3.06 -13.56
N ASP A 216 2.41 3.44 -13.33
CA ASP A 216 3.20 4.23 -14.27
C ASP A 216 3.48 3.46 -15.58
N ALA A 217 3.63 2.12 -15.50
CA ALA A 217 3.70 1.27 -16.69
C ALA A 217 2.40 1.30 -17.52
N TRP A 218 1.23 1.18 -16.87
CA TRP A 218 -0.07 1.32 -17.56
C TRP A 218 -0.27 2.72 -18.13
N ARG A 219 0.14 3.76 -17.41
CA ARG A 219 0.11 5.15 -17.88
C ARG A 219 0.99 5.35 -19.11
N ALA A 220 2.18 4.74 -19.16
CA ALA A 220 3.04 4.76 -20.35
C ALA A 220 2.37 4.11 -21.56
N LEU A 221 1.70 2.96 -21.38
CA LEU A 221 0.94 2.30 -22.44
C LEU A 221 -0.25 3.14 -22.93
N LYS A 222 -0.99 3.79 -22.02
CA LYS A 222 -2.09 4.70 -22.36
C LYS A 222 -1.60 5.91 -23.17
N ARG A 223 -0.45 6.50 -22.81
CA ARG A 223 0.18 7.60 -23.57
C ARG A 223 0.54 7.21 -25.00
N LEU A 224 0.84 5.92 -25.23
CA LEU A 224 1.12 5.36 -26.56
C LEU A 224 -0.13 4.83 -27.29
N SER A 225 -1.32 4.97 -26.70
CA SER A 225 -2.58 4.41 -27.23
C SER A 225 -2.55 2.88 -27.44
N ILE A 226 -1.79 2.17 -26.60
CA ILE A 226 -1.61 0.70 -26.66
C ILE A 226 -2.64 -0.04 -25.78
N SER A 227 -3.13 0.59 -24.71
CA SER A 227 -4.21 0.06 -23.87
C SER A 227 -5.49 0.85 -24.11
N ALA A 228 -6.59 0.15 -24.38
CA ALA A 228 -7.88 0.76 -24.67
C ALA A 228 -8.82 0.81 -23.46
N ASP A 229 -8.65 -0.09 -22.48
CA ASP A 229 -9.50 -0.11 -21.29
C ASP A 229 -9.02 0.90 -20.25
N SER A 230 -9.86 1.90 -19.96
CA SER A 230 -9.58 2.92 -18.95
C SER A 230 -9.57 2.37 -17.52
N SER A 231 -10.11 1.16 -17.30
CA SER A 231 -10.18 0.52 -15.98
C SER A 231 -8.90 -0.20 -15.56
N THR A 232 -7.91 -0.35 -16.45
CA THR A 232 -6.61 -0.95 -16.12
C THR A 232 -5.65 0.08 -15.49
N GLY A 233 -4.75 -0.44 -14.65
CA GLY A 233 -3.73 0.35 -13.98
C GLY A 233 -4.18 0.98 -12.66
N PHE A 234 -5.35 0.59 -12.13
CA PHE A 234 -5.77 1.03 -10.81
C PHE A 234 -4.86 0.41 -9.74
N ALA A 235 -4.25 1.28 -8.94
CA ALA A 235 -3.42 0.89 -7.82
C ALA A 235 -3.86 1.68 -6.59
N ALA A 236 -3.96 1.00 -5.45
CA ALA A 236 -4.22 1.64 -4.18
C ALA A 236 -3.45 0.96 -3.06
N VAL A 237 -3.01 1.76 -2.10
CA VAL A 237 -2.42 1.30 -0.85
C VAL A 237 -3.43 1.50 0.26
N VAL A 238 -3.76 0.45 1.00
CA VAL A 238 -4.65 0.52 2.15
C VAL A 238 -3.80 0.44 3.42
N GLU A 239 -3.82 1.52 4.20
CA GLU A 239 -3.16 1.58 5.49
C GLU A 239 -4.16 1.14 6.58
N LEU A 240 -3.98 -0.09 7.05
CA LEU A 240 -4.81 -0.76 8.04
C LEU A 240 -4.51 -0.22 9.45
N ARG A 241 -4.72 1.08 9.65
CA ARG A 241 -4.48 1.79 10.92
C ARG A 241 -3.02 1.63 11.39
N GLY A 242 -2.82 1.32 12.68
CA GLY A 242 -1.51 1.12 13.29
C GLY A 242 -1.05 -0.34 13.36
N GLN A 243 0.26 -0.54 13.49
CA GLN A 243 0.91 -1.85 13.66
C GLN A 243 0.38 -2.72 14.82
N ARG A 244 -0.31 -2.11 15.80
CA ARG A 244 -0.90 -2.82 16.95
C ARG A 244 -2.38 -3.14 16.79
N ASP A 245 -3.02 -2.66 15.72
CA ASP A 245 -4.45 -2.83 15.48
C ASP A 245 -4.71 -4.20 14.83
N VAL A 246 -4.38 -5.26 15.58
CA VAL A 246 -4.47 -6.66 15.16
C VAL A 246 -5.47 -7.39 16.07
N SER A 247 -6.61 -7.77 15.51
CA SER A 247 -7.63 -8.60 16.15
C SER A 247 -8.48 -9.28 15.08
N ASP A 248 -9.13 -10.38 15.42
CA ASP A 248 -10.05 -11.05 14.50
C ASP A 248 -11.23 -10.16 14.12
N GLU A 249 -11.72 -9.32 15.04
CA GLU A 249 -12.80 -8.39 14.79
C GLU A 249 -12.42 -7.36 13.72
N LEU A 250 -11.25 -6.73 13.85
CA LEU A 250 -10.75 -5.79 12.85
C LEU A 250 -10.49 -6.49 11.52
N ALA A 251 -9.78 -7.63 11.54
CA ALA A 251 -9.38 -8.31 10.33
C ALA A 251 -10.57 -8.88 9.54
N ALA A 252 -11.60 -9.39 10.23
CA ALA A 252 -12.84 -9.84 9.60
C ALA A 252 -13.62 -8.66 8.97
N ALA A 253 -13.68 -7.51 9.65
CA ALA A 253 -14.32 -6.31 9.12
C ALA A 253 -13.59 -5.79 7.87
N ASP A 254 -12.26 -5.72 7.91
CA ASP A 254 -11.44 -5.28 6.75
C ASP A 254 -11.58 -6.25 5.57
N ALA A 255 -11.52 -7.56 5.82
CA ALA A 255 -11.73 -8.57 4.79
C ALA A 255 -13.14 -8.46 4.17
N SER A 256 -14.16 -8.17 4.98
CA SER A 256 -15.51 -7.89 4.48
C SER A 256 -15.53 -6.64 3.59
N GLY A 257 -14.85 -5.56 4.00
CA GLY A 257 -14.71 -4.34 3.19
C GLY A 257 -14.05 -4.60 1.83
N LEU A 258 -13.02 -5.46 1.79
CA LEU A 258 -12.40 -5.88 0.53
C LEU A 258 -13.39 -6.68 -0.34
N ILE A 259 -14.19 -7.59 0.23
CA ILE A 259 -15.25 -8.30 -0.52
C ILE A 259 -16.30 -7.33 -1.06
N ASP A 260 -16.71 -6.32 -0.27
CA ASP A 260 -17.66 -5.30 -0.71
C ASP A 260 -17.08 -4.46 -1.86
N PHE A 261 -15.79 -4.13 -1.82
CA PHE A 261 -15.11 -3.47 -2.92
C PHE A 261 -15.09 -4.35 -4.18
N LEU A 262 -14.76 -5.64 -4.06
CA LEU A 262 -14.84 -6.60 -5.17
C LEU A 262 -16.26 -6.69 -5.75
N CYS A 263 -17.29 -6.57 -4.92
CA CYS A 263 -18.68 -6.49 -5.39
C CYS A 263 -18.96 -5.19 -6.14
N SER A 264 -18.46 -4.04 -5.65
CA SER A 264 -18.62 -2.75 -6.36
C SER A 264 -17.91 -2.72 -7.71
N GLU A 265 -16.81 -3.48 -7.85
CA GLU A 265 -16.06 -3.64 -9.10
C GLU A 265 -16.71 -4.64 -10.06
N GLY A 266 -17.78 -5.32 -9.64
CA GLY A 266 -18.43 -6.39 -10.38
C GLY A 266 -17.58 -7.66 -10.51
N ILE A 267 -16.55 -7.81 -9.68
CA ILE A 267 -15.69 -9.00 -9.62
C ILE A 267 -16.40 -10.13 -8.86
N ALA A 268 -17.19 -9.77 -7.85
CA ALA A 268 -18.02 -10.67 -7.07
C ALA A 268 -19.47 -10.20 -7.02
N THR A 269 -20.36 -11.09 -6.60
CA THR A 269 -21.74 -10.77 -6.25
C THR A 269 -21.96 -10.90 -4.74
N LYS A 270 -22.88 -10.09 -4.22
CA LYS A 270 -23.28 -10.14 -2.80
C LYS A 270 -23.96 -11.47 -2.49
N ALA A 271 -23.81 -11.96 -1.26
CA ALA A 271 -24.61 -13.06 -0.77
C ALA A 271 -26.10 -12.67 -0.73
N VAL A 272 -27.00 -13.62 -0.93
CA VAL A 272 -28.45 -13.38 -1.01
C VAL A 272 -29.00 -12.74 0.27
N ASP A 273 -28.43 -13.09 1.42
CA ASP A 273 -28.80 -12.56 2.73
C ASP A 273 -27.85 -11.47 3.25
N ALA A 274 -26.95 -10.95 2.41
CA ALA A 274 -26.08 -9.86 2.82
C ALA A 274 -26.92 -8.60 3.04
N THR A 275 -26.94 -8.11 4.28
CA THR A 275 -27.40 -6.76 4.57
C THR A 275 -26.64 -5.78 3.69
N VAL A 276 -27.33 -4.82 3.08
CA VAL A 276 -26.70 -3.74 2.31
C VAL A 276 -25.57 -3.15 3.18
N PRO A 277 -24.33 -3.04 2.67
CA PRO A 277 -23.24 -2.51 3.46
C PRO A 277 -23.66 -1.15 3.98
N THR A 278 -23.57 -0.98 5.30
CA THR A 278 -23.59 0.35 5.91
C THR A 278 -22.34 1.05 5.40
N PHE A 279 -22.47 1.76 4.28
CA PHE A 279 -21.39 2.60 3.78
C PHE A 279 -20.97 3.52 4.92
N HIS A 280 -19.73 3.34 5.35
CA HIS A 280 -19.12 4.19 6.34
C HIS A 280 -19.06 5.63 5.81
N HIS A 281 -18.91 6.58 6.73
CA HIS A 281 -18.85 8.01 6.45
C HIS A 281 -17.98 8.33 5.21
N GLU A 282 -18.41 9.32 4.43
CA GLU A 282 -17.68 9.78 3.25
C GLU A 282 -16.22 10.11 3.62
N PRO A 283 -15.21 9.54 2.92
CA PRO A 283 -13.82 9.85 3.20
C PRO A 283 -13.54 11.32 2.92
N LYS A 284 -12.72 11.95 3.75
CA LYS A 284 -12.13 13.24 3.40
C LYS A 284 -11.00 13.00 2.40
N ILE A 285 -11.09 13.68 1.25
CA ILE A 285 -10.08 13.59 0.18
C ILE A 285 -9.04 14.68 0.40
N PHE A 286 -7.77 14.28 0.39
CA PHE A 286 -6.61 15.17 0.56
C PHE A 286 -5.60 14.95 -0.58
N ALA A 287 -4.93 16.01 -0.99
CA ALA A 287 -3.75 15.89 -1.86
C ALA A 287 -2.53 15.46 -1.02
N LEU A 288 -1.67 14.57 -1.52
CA LEU A 288 -0.46 14.15 -0.77
C LEU A 288 0.52 15.31 -0.54
N ASN A 289 0.58 16.27 -1.46
CA ASN A 289 1.34 17.51 -1.28
C ASN A 289 0.70 18.52 -0.28
N ALA A 290 -0.51 18.24 0.22
CA ALA A 290 -1.15 18.95 1.33
C ALA A 290 -0.99 18.22 2.69
N VAL A 291 -0.24 17.11 2.71
CA VAL A 291 0.10 16.37 3.93
C VAL A 291 1.38 16.90 4.53
N SER A 292 1.32 17.35 5.78
CA SER A 292 2.46 17.85 6.55
C SER A 292 3.04 16.77 7.45
N HIS A 293 4.37 16.64 7.42
CA HIS A 293 5.11 15.83 8.38
C HIS A 293 5.60 16.70 9.53
N VAL A 294 5.31 16.28 10.76
CA VAL A 294 5.85 16.93 11.96
C VAL A 294 7.14 16.21 12.35
N ALA A 295 8.25 16.93 12.25
CA ALA A 295 9.56 16.45 12.69
C ALA A 295 9.79 16.81 14.17
N MET A 296 10.47 15.91 14.88
CA MET A 296 10.89 16.13 16.25
C MET A 296 12.00 17.20 16.31
N PRO A 297 11.86 18.31 17.06
CA PRO A 297 12.87 19.36 17.11
C PRO A 297 14.05 19.02 18.04
N VAL A 298 13.82 18.22 19.08
CA VAL A 298 14.81 17.87 20.11
C VAL A 298 14.59 16.43 20.59
N ALA A 299 15.64 15.79 21.11
CA ALA A 299 15.49 14.47 21.73
C ALA A 299 14.64 14.55 23.01
N GLY A 300 13.73 13.60 23.21
CA GLY A 300 12.95 13.51 24.44
C GLY A 300 11.76 12.56 24.35
N LEU A 301 11.01 12.48 25.46
CA LEU A 301 9.81 11.67 25.56
C LEU A 301 8.59 12.43 25.03
N ILE A 302 7.81 11.81 24.14
CA ILE A 302 6.59 12.35 23.56
C ILE A 302 5.40 11.99 24.46
N CYS A 303 4.67 13.02 24.90
CA CYS A 303 3.38 12.92 25.55
C CYS A 303 2.29 13.45 24.61
N TRP A 304 1.60 12.56 23.90
CA TRP A 304 0.52 12.93 22.99
C TRP A 304 -0.66 13.60 23.70
N LYS A 305 -1.22 14.64 23.08
CA LYS A 305 -2.40 15.39 23.56
C LYS A 305 -3.62 15.27 22.63
N ARG A 306 -3.41 14.69 21.45
CA ARG A 306 -4.43 14.43 20.43
C ARG A 306 -4.30 13.00 19.93
N GLU A 307 -5.45 12.44 19.55
CA GLU A 307 -5.54 11.12 18.95
C GLU A 307 -5.60 11.22 17.42
N CYS A 308 -5.18 10.16 16.75
CA CYS A 308 -5.35 10.06 15.31
C CYS A 308 -6.85 10.13 14.95
N GLY A 309 -7.17 10.76 13.83
CA GLY A 309 -8.54 11.02 13.38
C GLY A 309 -9.14 12.33 13.88
N THR A 310 -8.50 12.99 14.87
CA THR A 310 -8.97 14.30 15.35
C THR A 310 -8.59 15.42 14.39
N SER A 311 -9.49 16.40 14.25
CA SER A 311 -9.17 17.68 13.60
C SER A 311 -8.37 18.57 14.53
N VAL A 312 -7.37 19.26 13.98
CA VAL A 312 -6.47 20.17 14.71
C VAL A 312 -6.34 21.49 13.96
N GLU A 313 -6.21 22.58 14.72
CA GLU A 313 -5.96 23.92 14.20
C GLU A 313 -4.45 24.21 14.07
N ARG A 314 -4.09 25.12 13.16
CA ARG A 314 -2.70 25.57 13.05
C ARG A 314 -2.24 26.20 14.37
N GLY A 315 -1.11 25.74 14.90
CA GLY A 315 -0.56 26.20 16.18
C GLY A 315 -1.13 25.48 17.40
N GLU A 316 -2.10 24.58 17.22
CA GLU A 316 -2.64 23.77 18.31
C GLU A 316 -1.62 22.74 18.81
N THR A 317 -1.49 22.58 20.13
CA THR A 317 -0.61 21.58 20.74
C THR A 317 -1.13 20.16 20.51
N ILE A 318 -0.39 19.37 19.73
CA ILE A 318 -0.70 17.95 19.46
C ILE A 318 0.06 16.99 20.39
N ALA A 319 1.20 17.43 20.93
CA ALA A 319 2.01 16.68 21.88
C ALA A 319 2.86 17.61 22.76
N GLU A 320 3.42 17.07 23.83
CA GLU A 320 4.52 17.70 24.57
C GLU A 320 5.76 16.82 24.49
N ILE A 321 6.94 17.44 24.48
CA ILE A 321 8.22 16.74 24.65
C ILE A 321 8.72 16.99 26.05
N VAL A 322 9.03 15.92 26.77
CA VAL A 322 9.72 15.94 28.04
C VAL A 322 11.20 15.66 27.79
N ARG A 323 12.06 16.63 28.12
CA ARG A 323 13.51 16.42 28.15
C ARG A 323 13.87 15.79 29.49
N CYS A 324 14.55 14.65 29.43
CA CYS A 324 15.01 13.92 30.62
C CYS A 324 16.48 14.25 30.89
N ASP A 325 16.80 15.53 31.12
CA ASP A 325 18.12 15.95 31.60
C ASP A 325 18.13 16.07 33.13
N GLU A 326 19.13 15.49 33.79
CA GLU A 326 19.23 15.47 35.26
C GLU A 326 19.38 16.86 35.89
N SER A 327 19.77 17.86 35.08
CA SER A 327 20.06 19.22 35.54
C SER A 327 18.86 20.18 35.52
N LEU A 328 17.71 19.79 34.96
CA LEU A 328 16.51 20.61 34.92
C LEU A 328 15.27 19.80 35.36
N PRO A 329 14.32 20.40 36.10
CA PRO A 329 13.00 19.80 36.25
C PRO A 329 12.42 19.50 34.87
N ALA A 330 11.81 18.33 34.68
CA ALA A 330 11.26 17.82 33.41
C ALA A 330 10.55 18.90 32.57
N ARG A 331 11.31 19.66 31.78
CA ARG A 331 10.81 20.81 31.04
C ARG A 331 10.00 20.27 29.87
N ARG A 332 8.75 20.71 29.79
CA ARG A 332 7.83 20.35 28.71
C ARG A 332 7.87 21.42 27.63
N ALA A 333 8.10 21.02 26.39
CA ALA A 333 7.95 21.87 25.22
C ALA A 333 6.74 21.40 24.41
N SER A 334 5.89 22.34 23.99
CA SER A 334 4.75 22.00 23.12
C SER A 334 5.23 21.68 21.71
N ILE A 335 4.64 20.64 21.13
CA ILE A 335 4.68 20.35 19.70
C ILE A 335 3.34 20.72 19.13
N VAL A 336 3.36 21.63 18.18
CA VAL A 336 2.17 22.22 17.59
C VAL A 336 1.95 21.73 16.17
N ALA A 337 0.69 21.72 15.73
CA ALA A 337 0.34 21.43 14.36
C ALA A 337 0.83 22.58 13.43
N PRO A 338 1.68 22.30 12.41
CA PRO A 338 2.15 23.33 11.48
C PRO A 338 1.05 23.85 10.55
N ILE A 339 0.00 23.04 10.35
CA ILE A 339 -1.17 23.32 9.51
C ILE A 339 -2.45 22.91 10.24
N ALA A 340 -3.59 23.45 9.81
CA ALA A 340 -4.89 22.93 10.20
C ALA A 340 -5.25 21.70 9.34
N GLY A 341 -5.87 20.69 9.93
CA GLY A 341 -6.16 19.44 9.22
C GLY A 341 -6.60 18.30 10.12
N VAL A 342 -6.47 17.07 9.63
CA VAL A 342 -6.72 15.84 10.40
C VAL A 342 -5.41 15.18 10.75
N LEU A 343 -5.19 14.84 12.03
CA LEU A 343 -4.04 14.06 12.47
C LEU A 343 -4.22 12.61 12.01
N ILE A 344 -3.59 12.20 10.90
CA ILE A 344 -3.77 10.87 10.31
C ILE A 344 -2.97 9.82 11.07
N ALA A 345 -1.69 10.09 11.31
CA ALA A 345 -0.76 9.15 11.89
C ALA A 345 0.19 9.80 12.90
N ARG A 346 0.72 8.99 13.82
CA ARG A 346 1.73 9.38 14.81
C ARG A 346 2.69 8.23 15.12
N ALA A 347 3.87 8.57 15.63
CA ALA A 347 4.84 7.61 16.11
C ALA A 347 4.28 6.82 17.31
N HIS A 348 4.54 5.52 17.33
CA HIS A 348 4.21 4.63 18.45
C HIS A 348 5.32 4.62 19.52
N LEU A 349 6.57 4.90 19.13
CA LEU A 349 7.68 5.07 20.06
C LEU A 349 7.55 6.42 20.76
N HIS A 350 7.59 6.38 22.08
CA HIS A 350 7.50 7.57 22.91
C HIS A 350 8.85 8.25 23.13
N LEU A 351 9.97 7.65 22.75
CA LEU A 351 11.27 8.31 22.72
C LEU A 351 11.62 8.62 21.28
N ALA A 352 11.85 9.88 20.95
CA ALA A 352 12.24 10.30 19.60
C ALA A 352 13.47 11.20 19.61
N THR A 353 14.19 11.18 18.49
CA THR A 353 15.41 11.97 18.25
C THR A 353 15.14 13.14 17.30
N PRO A 354 15.98 14.20 17.29
CA PRO A 354 15.80 15.33 16.38
C PRO A 354 15.73 14.88 14.92
N GLY A 355 14.82 15.47 14.15
CA GLY A 355 14.59 15.15 12.74
C GLY A 355 13.67 13.95 12.49
N GLN A 356 13.43 13.10 13.51
CA GLN A 356 12.52 11.96 13.35
C GLN A 356 11.09 12.44 13.06
N ARG A 357 10.44 11.87 12.04
CA ARG A 357 9.03 12.11 11.75
C ARG A 357 8.17 11.49 12.87
N ILE A 358 7.39 12.33 13.55
CA ILE A 358 6.56 11.89 14.69
C ILE A 358 5.07 11.96 14.41
N ALA A 359 4.61 12.76 13.44
CA ALA A 359 3.19 12.84 13.09
C ALA A 359 2.97 13.23 11.64
N MET A 360 1.79 12.92 11.14
CA MET A 360 1.30 13.25 9.81
C MET A 360 -0.07 13.92 9.91
N ILE A 361 -0.20 15.12 9.35
CA ILE A 361 -1.46 15.89 9.35
C ILE A 361 -1.85 16.14 7.90
N ALA A 362 -3.07 15.75 7.52
CA ALA A 362 -3.62 16.00 6.20
C ALA A 362 -4.45 17.28 6.21
N GLY A 363 -4.05 18.29 5.42
CA GLY A 363 -4.75 19.55 5.25
C GLY A 363 -5.31 19.74 3.84
N ASN A 364 -5.92 20.91 3.60
CA ASN A 364 -6.59 21.22 2.34
C ASN A 364 -5.76 22.10 1.38
N ALA A 365 -4.58 22.56 1.81
CA ALA A 365 -3.74 23.47 1.04
C ALA A 365 -2.40 22.81 0.74
N VAL A 366 -1.97 22.90 -0.52
CA VAL A 366 -0.64 22.47 -0.96
C VAL A 366 0.43 23.19 -0.14
N LEU A 367 1.42 22.44 0.33
CA LEU A 367 2.51 22.97 1.14
C LEU A 367 3.69 23.35 0.24
N PRO A 368 4.21 24.60 0.30
CA PRO A 368 5.29 25.05 -0.58
C PRO A 368 6.59 24.23 -0.51
N GLU A 369 6.85 23.59 0.63
CA GLU A 369 8.01 22.72 0.87
C GLU A 369 7.87 21.30 0.29
N ARG A 370 6.67 20.92 -0.17
CA ARG A 370 6.40 19.61 -0.76
C ARG A 370 6.62 19.70 -2.27
N ILE A 371 7.55 18.88 -2.76
CA ILE A 371 7.95 18.83 -4.17
C ILE A 371 7.36 17.57 -4.78
N ASP A 372 6.57 17.73 -5.85
CA ASP A 372 6.01 16.62 -6.63
C ASP A 372 7.14 15.71 -7.13
N GLY A 373 6.89 14.39 -7.13
CA GLY A 373 7.91 13.37 -7.41
C GLY A 373 8.90 13.11 -6.26
N SER A 374 8.74 13.80 -5.13
CA SER A 374 9.66 13.80 -3.99
C SER A 374 8.91 13.78 -2.64
N LEU A 375 7.70 13.24 -2.63
CA LEU A 375 6.78 13.30 -1.49
C LEU A 375 6.99 12.14 -0.49
N LEU A 376 7.64 11.06 -0.92
CA LEU A 376 7.88 9.83 -0.15
C LEU A 376 9.37 9.55 0.03
N HIS A 377 10.10 10.45 0.69
CA HIS A 377 11.45 10.16 1.17
C HIS A 377 11.40 9.38 2.50
N ASP A 378 12.16 8.29 2.57
CA ASP A 378 12.42 7.56 3.82
C ASP A 378 13.73 7.99 4.47
#